data_AF-A0A2N5SDE3-F1
#
_entry.id   AF-A0A2N5SDE3-F1
#
_cell.length_a   1.000
_cell.length_b   1.000
_cell.length_c   1.000
_cell.angle_alpha   90.00
_cell.angle_beta   90.00
_cell.angle_gamma   90.00
#
_symmetry.space_group_name_H-M   'P 1'
#
loop_
_entity.id
_entity.type
_entity.pdbx_description
1 polymer ?
#
loop_
_entity_poly.entity_id
_entity_poly.type
_entity_poly.pdbx_seq_one_letter_code
_entity_poly.pdbx_strand_id
1 'polypeptide(L)'
;MSSSIKFSLSTSSKHPSTASLSATSKLSTGKKKSKSVLNQFNDDGDSDEQEGANKLQSNEKKKSNPMAPLVPISSSKLSRQQKLAQEEATKLDSTVFEYDQVYDLMKLAGNKAKLEKDQEGAERKPQYISGLIETAKQRKIDRVRAEDKMVQREREMEGEEFVDKDEFVTPAYLQQQKELREAEEAEKLKAEKAPNKQAMTTFYQNILEEDSKRHEAAVQAVAAAAAAKKPSSGISLGLTATLSSVKSDATNPGQNAPPQYDPEPEAVPSEAKLAAEIEQKLGKKVDLDDEGRIVDHRQLLTGGLNLGPPKLVGPQKPKKMGFALPISERRAQEEREKLEKQAAEKSREEEEEEGGLTQAEKIKLSRERQSALLQQQLIELESNKRKAEEDSRLENLKKVARRNDESKIELLKQQALNRRRDRQIALKQAEDQALPS
;
A
#
# COMPACT_ATOMS: atom_id res chain seq x y z
N MET A 1 -45.47 -56.51 39.10
CA MET A 1 -45.80 -55.55 38.02
C MET A 1 -44.65 -54.58 37.91
N SER A 2 -43.85 -54.68 36.84
CA SER A 2 -42.66 -53.86 36.62
C SER A 2 -42.69 -53.40 35.17
N SER A 3 -43.03 -52.13 35.00
CA SER A 3 -43.27 -51.41 33.76
C SER A 3 -41.97 -51.21 32.97
N SER A 4 -41.91 -51.78 31.78
CA SER A 4 -40.84 -51.57 30.80
C SER A 4 -41.11 -50.29 30.00
N ILE A 5 -40.33 -49.24 30.26
CA ILE A 5 -40.34 -48.00 29.48
C ILE A 5 -39.39 -48.16 28.29
N LYS A 6 -39.94 -48.12 27.07
CA LYS A 6 -39.19 -48.11 25.82
C LYS A 6 -38.90 -46.67 25.42
N PHE A 7 -37.63 -46.28 25.36
CA PHE A 7 -37.19 -44.99 24.81
C PHE A 7 -36.61 -45.23 23.40
N SER A 8 -37.22 -44.61 22.38
CA SER A 8 -36.74 -44.60 21.00
C SER A 8 -35.71 -43.49 20.80
N LEU A 9 -34.50 -43.85 20.36
CA LEU A 9 -33.48 -42.90 19.89
C LEU A 9 -33.71 -42.58 18.41
N SER A 10 -33.97 -41.31 18.11
CA SER A 10 -33.85 -40.75 16.76
C SER A 10 -32.41 -40.28 16.53
N THR A 11 -31.81 -40.74 15.43
CA THR A 11 -30.47 -40.38 14.98
C THR A 11 -30.53 -39.09 14.15
N SER A 12 -29.90 -38.01 14.63
CA SER A 12 -29.56 -36.87 13.78
C SER A 12 -28.05 -36.72 13.70
N SER A 13 -27.48 -37.21 12.60
CA SER A 13 -26.06 -37.03 12.26
C SER A 13 -25.81 -35.59 11.79
N LYS A 14 -25.10 -34.80 12.59
CA LYS A 14 -24.46 -33.55 12.15
C LYS A 14 -22.97 -33.69 12.39
N HIS A 15 -22.24 -33.98 11.31
CA HIS A 15 -20.77 -33.90 11.29
C HIS A 15 -20.35 -32.45 11.03
N PRO A 16 -19.45 -31.88 11.85
CA PRO A 16 -18.59 -30.79 11.43
C PRO A 16 -17.26 -31.36 10.91
N SER A 17 -16.94 -31.14 9.63
CA SER A 17 -15.63 -31.48 9.07
C SER A 17 -14.68 -30.28 9.12
N THR A 18 -13.78 -30.37 10.09
CA THR A 18 -12.37 -29.97 10.10
C THR A 18 -11.83 -29.20 8.89
N ALA A 19 -11.50 -27.92 9.11
CA ALA A 19 -10.53 -27.19 8.30
C ALA A 19 -9.12 -27.47 8.85
N SER A 20 -8.27 -28.10 8.03
CA SER A 20 -6.82 -28.10 8.23
C SER A 20 -6.18 -27.28 7.12
N LEU A 21 -5.45 -26.25 7.53
CA LEU A 21 -4.58 -25.45 6.66
C LEU A 21 -3.17 -25.99 6.80
N SER A 22 -2.59 -26.45 5.70
CA SER A 22 -1.14 -26.50 5.52
C SER A 22 -0.78 -25.66 4.30
N ALA A 23 -0.01 -24.62 4.56
CA ALA A 23 0.58 -23.75 3.55
C ALA A 23 1.86 -24.40 3.02
N THR A 24 2.02 -24.43 1.70
CA THR A 24 3.35 -24.37 1.07
C THR A 24 3.29 -23.32 -0.03
N SER A 25 4.02 -22.23 0.18
CA SER A 25 4.19 -21.12 -0.74
C SER A 25 5.35 -21.42 -1.71
N LYS A 26 5.08 -21.26 -3.00
CA LYS A 26 6.11 -20.93 -4.00
C LYS A 26 5.66 -19.65 -4.71
N LEU A 27 6.44 -18.59 -4.51
CA LEU A 27 6.36 -17.32 -5.22
C LEU A 27 6.77 -17.53 -6.68
N SER A 28 5.95 -17.06 -7.62
CA SER A 28 6.40 -16.65 -8.94
C SER A 28 5.78 -15.29 -9.28
N THR A 29 6.64 -14.29 -9.35
CA THR A 29 6.35 -12.89 -9.63
C THR A 29 5.92 -12.68 -11.08
N GLY A 30 4.69 -12.22 -11.31
CA GLY A 30 4.21 -11.71 -12.59
C GLY A 30 3.73 -10.27 -12.44
N LYS A 31 4.61 -9.30 -12.73
CA LYS A 31 4.28 -7.86 -12.80
C LYS A 31 3.25 -7.62 -13.91
N LYS A 32 2.04 -7.18 -13.57
CA LYS A 32 1.18 -6.43 -14.51
C LYS A 32 1.20 -4.96 -14.10
N LYS A 33 1.73 -4.13 -15.01
CA LYS A 33 1.77 -2.66 -14.88
C LYS A 33 0.34 -2.14 -15.10
N SER A 34 -0.31 -1.61 -14.06
CA SER A 34 -1.42 -0.68 -14.23
C SER A 34 -0.85 0.72 -14.47
N LYS A 35 -1.29 1.38 -15.53
CA LYS A 35 -0.94 2.76 -15.85
C LYS A 35 -1.69 3.66 -14.86
N SER A 36 -0.92 4.49 -14.15
CA SER A 36 -1.40 5.63 -13.39
C SER A 36 -2.08 6.64 -14.32
N VAL A 37 -3.36 6.95 -14.06
CA VAL A 37 -4.03 8.15 -14.55
C VAL A 37 -4.33 8.97 -13.30
N LEU A 38 -3.36 9.77 -12.87
CA LEU A 38 -3.50 10.77 -11.83
C LEU A 38 -2.54 11.91 -12.17
N ASN A 39 -3.08 12.95 -12.80
CA ASN A 39 -2.70 14.37 -12.73
C ASN A 39 -3.25 15.11 -13.96
N GLN A 40 -4.55 15.42 -13.94
CA GLN A 40 -5.12 16.44 -14.81
C GLN A 40 -6.42 16.97 -14.19
N PHE A 41 -6.28 17.70 -13.08
CA PHE A 41 -7.33 18.57 -12.54
C PHE A 41 -6.67 19.62 -11.65
N ASN A 42 -6.28 20.73 -12.27
CA ASN A 42 -6.04 22.05 -11.68
C ASN A 42 -5.50 22.96 -12.79
N ASP A 43 -6.40 23.50 -13.62
CA ASP A 43 -6.27 24.84 -14.19
C ASP A 43 -7.57 25.17 -14.93
N ASP A 44 -8.56 25.72 -14.23
CA ASP A 44 -9.68 26.45 -14.84
C ASP A 44 -10.31 27.32 -13.74
N GLY A 45 -9.79 28.54 -13.66
CA GLY A 45 -10.21 29.59 -12.74
C GLY A 45 -10.18 30.94 -13.46
N ASP A 46 -11.19 31.15 -14.29
CA ASP A 46 -12.00 32.36 -14.43
C ASP A 46 -11.29 33.74 -14.37
N SER A 47 -11.23 34.42 -15.52
CA SER A 47 -11.39 35.88 -15.55
C SER A 47 -12.06 36.28 -16.86
N ASP A 48 -13.33 36.61 -16.70
CA ASP A 48 -14.19 37.31 -17.62
C ASP A 48 -13.68 38.73 -17.96
N GLU A 49 -14.28 39.28 -19.02
CA GLU A 49 -14.47 40.72 -19.32
C GLU A 49 -13.55 41.54 -20.26
N GLN A 50 -14.13 41.75 -21.46
CA GLN A 50 -14.33 43.00 -22.22
C GLN A 50 -13.28 43.45 -23.26
N GLU A 51 -13.64 43.21 -24.52
CA GLU A 51 -13.10 43.91 -25.69
C GLU A 51 -13.73 45.30 -25.86
N GLY A 52 -12.88 46.33 -25.92
CA GLY A 52 -13.24 47.71 -26.24
C GLY A 52 -12.11 48.43 -26.98
N ALA A 53 -12.21 48.45 -28.31
CA ALA A 53 -11.78 49.48 -29.26
C ALA A 53 -10.39 50.16 -29.16
N ASN A 54 -9.62 49.97 -30.26
CA ASN A 54 -8.82 50.96 -30.99
C ASN A 54 -7.65 51.70 -30.28
N LYS A 55 -6.40 51.32 -30.59
CA LYS A 55 -5.42 52.27 -31.19
C LYS A 55 -4.14 51.63 -31.77
N LEU A 56 -3.99 51.84 -33.07
CA LEU A 56 -2.80 52.23 -33.85
C LEU A 56 -1.42 51.61 -33.53
N GLN A 57 -0.96 50.84 -34.53
CA GLN A 57 0.33 50.98 -35.23
C GLN A 57 1.61 51.02 -34.40
N SER A 58 2.26 49.86 -34.33
CA SER A 58 3.68 49.70 -34.05
C SER A 58 4.52 50.01 -35.29
N ASN A 59 5.48 50.92 -35.16
CA ASN A 59 6.85 50.77 -35.67
C ASN A 59 7.72 51.95 -35.26
N GLU A 60 8.78 51.69 -34.50
CA GLU A 60 10.16 52.19 -34.71
C GLU A 60 11.05 51.91 -33.47
N LYS A 61 11.92 50.91 -33.62
CA LYS A 61 13.38 50.88 -33.35
C LYS A 61 13.97 51.38 -32.00
N LYS A 62 14.71 50.42 -31.39
CA LYS A 62 16.02 50.54 -30.69
C LYS A 62 15.98 51.24 -29.31
N LYS A 63 16.72 50.88 -28.25
CA LYS A 63 18.06 50.25 -28.08
C LYS A 63 18.11 49.46 -26.75
N SER A 64 19.09 48.55 -26.68
CA SER A 64 19.58 47.82 -25.51
C SER A 64 20.01 48.72 -24.33
N ASN A 65 19.68 48.29 -23.10
CA ASN A 65 20.52 48.44 -21.89
C ASN A 65 20.14 47.38 -20.82
N PRO A 66 21.08 46.99 -19.94
CA PRO A 66 21.07 45.72 -19.22
C PRO A 66 20.12 45.71 -18.01
N MET A 67 19.62 44.51 -17.69
CA MET A 67 18.75 44.22 -16.55
C MET A 67 19.39 44.67 -15.22
N ALA A 68 18.88 45.76 -14.65
CA ALA A 68 19.00 46.00 -13.22
C ALA A 68 18.04 45.07 -12.48
N PRO A 69 18.42 44.49 -11.33
CA PRO A 69 17.53 43.62 -10.58
C PRO A 69 16.33 44.44 -10.08
N LEU A 70 15.12 43.97 -10.39
CA LEU A 70 13.88 44.47 -9.83
C LEU A 70 13.88 44.22 -8.32
N VAL A 71 14.41 45.16 -7.55
CA VAL A 71 14.02 45.32 -6.15
C VAL A 71 12.66 46.01 -6.20
N PRO A 72 11.56 45.42 -5.70
CA PRO A 72 10.29 46.11 -5.64
C PRO A 72 10.37 47.15 -4.52
N ILE A 73 10.87 48.34 -4.82
CA ILE A 73 10.72 49.51 -3.95
C ILE A 73 9.34 50.08 -4.24
N SER A 74 8.30 49.43 -3.70
CA SER A 74 7.00 50.08 -3.50
C SER A 74 6.78 50.33 -2.01
N SER A 75 7.66 51.14 -1.42
CA SER A 75 7.33 51.87 -0.20
C SER A 75 6.50 53.10 -0.55
N SER A 76 5.37 52.91 -1.24
CA SER A 76 4.38 53.98 -1.41
C SER A 76 3.82 54.27 -0.01
N LYS A 77 4.27 55.36 0.60
CA LYS A 77 3.80 55.80 1.92
C LYS A 77 2.27 55.85 1.87
N LEU A 78 1.61 55.10 2.77
CA LEU A 78 0.17 55.08 2.89
C LEU A 78 -0.39 56.51 2.94
N SER A 79 -1.48 56.75 2.21
CA SER A 79 -2.15 58.06 2.20
C SER A 79 -2.59 58.44 3.62
N ARG A 80 -2.73 59.74 3.90
CA ARG A 80 -3.15 60.22 5.23
C ARG A 80 -4.47 59.61 5.68
N GLN A 81 -5.40 59.40 4.75
CA GLN A 81 -6.68 58.73 5.01
C GLN A 81 -6.49 57.25 5.34
N GLN A 82 -5.59 56.54 4.64
CA GLN A 82 -5.30 55.13 4.92
C GLN A 82 -4.66 54.93 6.30
N LYS A 83 -3.80 55.86 6.74
CA LYS A 83 -3.22 55.81 8.10
C LYS A 83 -4.26 56.03 9.19
N LEU A 84 -5.17 57.00 9.01
CA LEU A 84 -6.26 57.24 9.95
C LEU A 84 -7.18 56.03 10.04
N ALA A 85 -7.56 55.44 8.90
CA ALA A 85 -8.35 54.22 8.85
C ALA A 85 -7.64 53.03 9.51
N GLN A 86 -6.32 52.90 9.33
CA GLN A 86 -5.51 51.87 10.00
C GLN A 86 -5.47 52.09 11.52
N GLU A 87 -5.25 53.32 11.98
CA GLU A 87 -5.25 53.67 13.40
C GLU A 87 -6.63 53.44 14.03
N GLU A 88 -7.70 53.84 13.37
CA GLU A 88 -9.08 53.56 13.79
C GLU A 88 -9.33 52.05 13.88
N ALA A 89 -8.92 51.27 12.87
CA ALA A 89 -9.03 49.82 12.89
C ALA A 89 -8.22 49.18 14.03
N THR A 90 -6.98 49.62 14.28
CA THR A 90 -6.16 49.13 15.41
C THR A 90 -6.72 49.49 16.78
N LYS A 91 -7.42 50.63 16.90
CA LYS A 91 -8.08 51.06 18.14
C LYS A 91 -9.32 50.21 18.42
N LEU A 92 -10.04 49.81 17.37
CA LEU A 92 -11.17 48.89 17.49
C LEU A 92 -10.70 47.48 17.87
N ASP A 93 -9.64 46.99 17.23
CA ASP A 93 -9.02 45.71 17.56
C ASP A 93 -7.52 45.69 17.21
N SER A 94 -6.69 45.43 18.21
CA SER A 94 -5.23 45.38 18.05
C SER A 94 -4.74 44.20 17.20
N THR A 95 -5.57 43.16 17.02
CA THR A 95 -5.21 41.95 16.27
C THR A 95 -5.52 42.02 14.77
N VAL A 96 -6.17 43.10 14.31
CA VAL A 96 -6.67 43.26 12.92
C VAL A 96 -5.58 43.10 11.85
N PHE A 97 -4.33 43.43 12.17
CA PHE A 97 -3.20 43.34 11.23
C PHE A 97 -2.18 42.23 11.59
N GLU A 98 -2.51 41.32 12.52
CA GLU A 98 -1.58 40.28 12.98
C GLU A 98 -1.61 38.98 12.14
N TYR A 99 -2.23 38.98 10.95
CA TYR A 99 -2.36 37.79 10.08
C TYR A 99 -1.03 37.08 9.79
N ASP A 100 0.01 37.85 9.43
CA ASP A 100 1.33 37.29 9.10
C ASP A 100 1.99 36.65 10.32
N GLN A 101 1.84 37.29 11.49
CA GLN A 101 2.37 36.76 12.75
C GLN A 101 1.68 35.46 13.17
N VAL A 102 0.36 35.36 13.02
CA VAL A 102 -0.39 34.13 13.30
C VAL A 102 0.03 33.00 12.35
N TYR A 103 0.22 33.32 11.07
CA TYR A 103 0.68 32.37 10.07
C TYR A 103 2.08 31.86 10.37
N ASP A 104 3.02 32.76 10.70
CA ASP A 104 4.38 32.40 11.09
C ASP A 104 4.41 31.53 12.34
N LEU A 105 3.61 31.86 13.36
CA LEU A 105 3.47 31.05 14.57
C LEU A 105 2.92 29.65 14.26
N MET A 106 1.92 29.54 13.40
CA MET A 106 1.38 28.26 12.95
C MET A 106 2.44 27.43 12.19
N LYS A 107 3.25 28.06 11.34
CA LYS A 107 4.36 27.38 10.64
C LYS A 107 5.46 26.95 11.59
N LEU A 108 5.82 27.77 12.57
CA LEU A 108 6.78 27.43 13.61
C LEU A 108 6.30 26.24 14.44
N ALA A 109 5.02 26.22 14.83
CA ALA A 109 4.41 25.07 15.53
C ALA A 109 4.45 23.80 14.66
N GLY A 110 4.10 23.91 13.38
CA GLY A 110 4.18 22.80 12.44
C GLY A 110 5.61 22.28 12.24
N ASN A 111 6.61 23.16 12.22
CA ASN A 111 8.02 22.77 12.10
C ASN A 111 8.54 22.11 13.38
N LYS A 112 8.13 22.59 14.57
CA LYS A 112 8.45 21.93 15.85
C LYS A 112 7.90 20.50 15.90
N ALA A 113 6.63 20.32 15.53
CA ALA A 113 6.02 18.99 15.48
C ALA A 113 6.70 18.04 14.47
N LYS A 114 7.25 18.57 13.38
CA LYS A 114 8.06 17.77 12.43
C LYS A 114 9.39 17.35 13.04
N LEU A 115 10.11 18.28 13.68
CA LEU A 115 11.38 17.98 14.34
C LEU A 115 11.21 16.95 15.46
N GLU A 116 10.14 17.02 16.24
CA GLU A 116 9.81 16.01 17.26
C GLU A 116 9.57 14.62 16.63
N LYS A 117 8.84 14.55 15.50
CA LYS A 117 8.67 13.29 14.75
C LYS A 117 9.98 12.74 14.21
N ASP A 118 10.88 13.60 13.74
CA ASP A 118 12.19 13.19 13.24
C ASP A 118 13.09 12.67 14.39
N GLN A 119 13.01 13.29 15.58
CA GLN A 119 13.68 12.82 16.79
C GLN A 119 13.12 11.47 17.26
N GLU A 120 11.80 11.31 17.30
CA GLU A 120 11.16 10.03 17.61
C GLU A 120 11.57 8.95 16.59
N GLY A 121 11.66 9.33 15.32
CA GLY A 121 12.14 8.47 14.23
C GLY A 121 13.58 7.98 14.44
N ALA A 122 14.45 8.82 15.00
CA ALA A 122 15.84 8.46 15.31
C ALA A 122 15.95 7.48 16.49
N GLU A 123 15.05 7.57 17.48
CA GLU A 123 15.00 6.63 18.61
C GLU A 123 14.30 5.30 18.25
N ARG A 124 13.51 5.29 17.17
CA ARG A 124 12.72 4.12 16.78
C ARG A 124 13.61 2.98 16.31
N LYS A 125 13.36 1.79 16.86
CA LYS A 125 14.00 0.54 16.41
C LYS A 125 13.76 0.31 14.91
N PRO A 126 14.72 -0.32 14.21
CA PRO A 126 14.59 -0.62 12.78
C PRO A 126 13.32 -1.41 12.48
N GLN A 127 12.58 -0.97 11.45
CA GLN A 127 11.20 -1.36 11.19
C GLN A 127 10.99 -2.86 10.96
N TYR A 128 12.02 -3.59 10.50
CA TYR A 128 11.90 -4.99 10.09
C TYR A 128 12.56 -6.00 11.04
N ILE A 129 13.51 -5.56 11.88
CA ILE A 129 14.30 -6.49 12.71
C ILE A 129 13.46 -7.06 13.85
N SER A 130 12.59 -6.26 14.46
CA SER A 130 11.67 -6.74 15.51
C SER A 130 10.76 -7.85 14.98
N GLY A 131 10.14 -7.64 13.83
CA GLY A 131 9.29 -8.66 13.19
C GLY A 131 10.06 -9.93 12.84
N LEU A 132 11.31 -9.82 12.39
CA LEU A 132 12.13 -11.00 12.11
C LEU A 132 12.47 -11.78 13.38
N ILE A 133 12.77 -11.09 14.49
CA ILE A 133 13.04 -11.71 15.79
C ILE A 133 11.76 -12.36 16.34
N GLU A 134 10.61 -11.71 16.23
CA GLU A 134 9.32 -12.24 16.67
C GLU A 134 8.91 -13.48 15.87
N THR A 135 9.03 -13.44 14.54
CA THR A 135 8.75 -14.61 13.71
C THR A 135 9.72 -15.76 13.97
N ALA A 136 11.01 -15.48 14.22
CA ALA A 136 11.96 -16.50 14.62
C ALA A 136 11.60 -17.13 15.98
N LYS A 137 11.11 -16.33 16.95
CA LYS A 137 10.60 -16.82 18.24
C LYS A 137 9.35 -17.67 18.07
N GLN A 138 8.39 -17.23 17.25
CA GLN A 138 7.17 -17.99 16.94
C GLN A 138 7.51 -19.36 16.36
N ARG A 139 8.41 -19.44 15.36
CA ARG A 139 8.84 -20.73 14.79
C ARG A 139 9.48 -21.67 15.82
N LYS A 140 10.21 -21.13 16.81
CA LYS A 140 10.77 -21.94 17.90
C LYS A 140 9.65 -22.51 18.77
N ILE A 141 8.67 -21.69 19.14
CA ILE A 141 7.49 -22.12 19.90
C ILE A 141 6.70 -23.18 19.11
N ASP A 142 6.49 -22.95 17.82
CA ASP A 142 5.78 -23.88 16.94
C ASP A 142 6.48 -25.22 16.81
N ARG A 143 7.83 -25.21 16.73
CA ARG A 143 8.64 -26.43 16.70
C ARG A 143 8.44 -27.25 17.98
N VAL A 144 8.57 -26.62 19.14
CA VAL A 144 8.37 -27.29 20.44
C VAL A 144 6.93 -27.83 20.53
N ARG A 145 5.93 -27.04 20.13
CA ARG A 145 4.52 -27.47 20.12
C ARG A 145 4.29 -28.68 19.19
N ALA A 146 4.99 -28.75 18.07
CA ALA A 146 4.90 -29.89 17.15
C ALA A 146 5.54 -31.14 17.74
N GLU A 147 6.71 -31.00 18.38
CA GLU A 147 7.40 -32.09 19.10
C GLU A 147 6.50 -32.63 20.23
N ASP A 148 5.86 -31.77 21.03
CA ASP A 148 4.95 -32.20 22.11
C ASP A 148 3.70 -32.91 21.58
N LYS A 149 3.09 -32.41 20.49
CA LYS A 149 1.95 -33.07 19.84
C LYS A 149 2.34 -34.41 19.22
N MET A 150 3.57 -34.54 18.75
CA MET A 150 4.11 -35.80 18.24
C MET A 150 4.26 -36.81 19.38
N VAL A 151 4.88 -36.42 20.50
CA VAL A 151 5.04 -37.27 21.68
C VAL A 151 3.69 -37.69 22.28
N GLN A 152 2.71 -36.78 22.34
CA GLN A 152 1.35 -37.12 22.77
C GLN A 152 0.71 -38.16 21.84
N ARG A 153 0.86 -38.00 20.53
CA ARG A 153 0.37 -38.96 19.54
C ARG A 153 1.04 -40.33 19.68
N GLU A 154 2.34 -40.36 19.95
CA GLU A 154 3.09 -41.60 20.21
C GLU A 154 2.54 -42.31 21.46
N ARG A 155 2.32 -41.57 22.56
CA ARG A 155 1.71 -42.11 23.79
C ARG A 155 0.29 -42.62 23.58
N GLU A 156 -0.52 -41.92 22.79
CA GLU A 156 -1.88 -42.38 22.45
C GLU A 156 -1.86 -43.66 21.60
N MET A 157 -0.85 -43.84 20.73
CA MET A 157 -0.68 -45.07 19.96
C MET A 157 -0.12 -46.22 20.81
N GLU A 158 0.75 -45.93 21.77
CA GLU A 158 1.25 -46.89 22.77
C GLU A 158 0.18 -47.24 23.81
N GLY A 159 -0.82 -46.36 24.01
CA GLY A 159 -2.18 -46.60 24.48
C GLY A 159 -2.31 -47.44 25.77
N GLU A 160 -2.25 -48.76 25.62
CA GLU A 160 -2.47 -49.74 26.69
C GLU A 160 -1.17 -50.41 27.18
N GLU A 161 -0.05 -50.28 26.45
CA GLU A 161 1.20 -51.02 26.72
C GLU A 161 1.97 -50.50 27.95
N PHE A 162 1.64 -49.29 28.41
CA PHE A 162 2.38 -48.59 29.47
C PHE A 162 1.49 -48.03 30.59
N VAL A 163 0.20 -48.38 30.62
CA VAL A 163 -0.76 -47.92 31.65
C VAL A 163 -0.38 -48.39 33.06
N ASP A 164 0.20 -49.58 33.16
CA ASP A 164 0.62 -50.18 34.43
C ASP A 164 1.98 -49.67 34.93
N LYS A 165 2.65 -48.77 34.19
CA LYS A 165 3.97 -48.23 34.55
C LYS A 165 3.86 -46.79 35.04
N ASP A 166 4.71 -46.44 36.00
CA ASP A 166 4.74 -45.10 36.58
C ASP A 166 5.16 -44.03 35.55
N GLU A 167 4.37 -42.95 35.44
CA GLU A 167 4.68 -41.80 34.58
C GLU A 167 5.61 -40.80 35.30
N PHE A 168 6.88 -40.75 34.89
CA PHE A 168 7.83 -39.79 35.44
C PHE A 168 7.91 -38.53 34.57
N VAL A 169 7.26 -37.46 35.02
CA VAL A 169 7.34 -36.14 34.36
C VAL A 169 8.32 -35.24 35.10
N THR A 170 9.31 -34.70 34.39
CA THR A 170 10.28 -33.76 35.00
C THR A 170 9.61 -32.42 35.32
N PRO A 171 10.01 -31.72 36.40
CA PRO A 171 9.43 -30.41 36.74
C PRO A 171 9.64 -29.36 35.64
N ALA A 172 10.73 -29.47 34.87
CA ALA A 172 11.01 -28.60 33.72
C ALA A 172 10.00 -28.81 32.59
N TYR A 173 9.58 -30.05 32.32
CA TYR A 173 8.57 -30.34 31.30
C TYR A 173 7.17 -29.83 31.70
N LEU A 174 6.83 -29.93 32.99
CA LEU A 174 5.59 -29.34 33.51
C LEU A 174 5.58 -27.81 33.38
N GLN A 175 6.72 -27.15 33.58
CA GLN A 175 6.88 -25.71 33.36
C GLN A 175 6.76 -25.36 31.88
N GLN A 176 7.44 -26.09 30.99
CA GLN A 176 7.36 -25.91 29.54
C GLN A 176 5.92 -26.09 29.02
N GLN A 177 5.19 -27.08 29.51
CA GLN A 177 3.78 -27.30 29.12
C GLN A 177 2.86 -26.16 29.58
N LYS A 178 3.13 -25.58 30.77
CA LYS A 178 2.40 -24.39 31.26
C LYS A 178 2.71 -23.16 30.41
N GLU A 179 3.99 -22.91 30.11
CA GLU A 179 4.41 -21.80 29.25
C GLU A 179 3.80 -21.89 27.85
N LEU A 180 3.70 -23.10 27.28
CA LEU A 180 3.05 -23.31 25.98
C LEU A 180 1.54 -23.09 26.03
N ARG A 181 0.86 -23.53 27.11
CA ARG A 181 -0.58 -23.32 27.30
C ARG A 181 -0.89 -21.84 27.49
N GLU A 182 -0.11 -21.13 28.31
CA GLU A 182 -0.24 -19.68 28.49
C GLU A 182 0.07 -18.91 27.19
N ALA A 183 1.07 -19.33 26.42
CA ALA A 183 1.38 -18.73 25.13
C ALA A 183 0.25 -18.94 24.10
N GLU A 184 -0.38 -20.12 24.08
CA GLU A 184 -1.53 -20.41 23.21
C GLU A 184 -2.77 -19.58 23.59
N GLU A 185 -3.06 -19.43 24.89
CA GLU A 185 -4.15 -18.58 25.37
C GLU A 185 -3.89 -17.10 25.07
N ALA A 186 -2.66 -16.62 25.27
CA ALA A 186 -2.28 -15.26 24.94
C ALA A 186 -2.33 -14.97 23.42
N GLU A 187 -1.93 -15.93 22.58
CA GLU A 187 -2.03 -15.83 21.13
C GLU A 187 -3.49 -15.87 20.67
N LYS A 188 -4.32 -16.73 21.27
CA LYS A 188 -5.75 -16.83 20.98
C LYS A 188 -6.50 -15.54 21.34
N LEU A 189 -6.22 -14.94 22.50
CA LEU A 189 -6.77 -13.65 22.89
C LEU A 189 -6.31 -12.51 21.97
N LYS A 190 -5.08 -12.56 21.46
CA LYS A 190 -4.59 -11.60 20.45
C LYS A 190 -5.23 -11.81 19.08
N ALA A 191 -5.44 -13.05 18.68
CA ALA A 191 -6.10 -13.41 17.43
C ALA A 191 -7.59 -13.02 17.43
N GLU A 192 -8.27 -13.17 18.57
CA GLU A 192 -9.65 -12.69 18.75
C GLU A 192 -9.76 -11.16 18.67
N LYS A 193 -8.71 -10.45 19.11
CA LYS A 193 -8.58 -8.99 18.99
C LYS A 193 -8.01 -8.54 17.65
N ALA A 194 -7.75 -9.45 16.69
CA ALA A 194 -7.14 -9.07 15.42
C ALA A 194 -8.08 -8.14 14.62
N PRO A 195 -7.57 -7.03 14.08
CA PRO A 195 -8.39 -6.07 13.35
C PRO A 195 -8.92 -6.69 12.05
N ASN A 196 -10.24 -6.86 12.00
CA ASN A 196 -10.97 -7.35 10.83
C ASN A 196 -10.94 -6.33 9.68
N LYS A 197 -10.65 -6.75 8.45
CA LYS A 197 -10.95 -6.18 7.10
C LYS A 197 -10.88 -4.65 6.84
N GLN A 198 -10.52 -3.83 7.82
CA GLN A 198 -10.60 -2.36 7.83
C GLN A 198 -9.21 -1.72 7.86
N ALA A 199 -8.16 -2.46 7.50
CA ALA A 199 -6.78 -1.96 7.55
C ALA A 199 -6.57 -0.65 6.75
N MET A 200 -7.33 -0.45 5.66
CA MET A 200 -7.28 0.79 4.89
C MET A 200 -8.06 1.92 5.58
N THR A 201 -9.24 1.64 6.14
CA THR A 201 -10.04 2.67 6.81
C THR A 201 -9.37 3.15 8.09
N THR A 202 -8.72 2.28 8.85
CA THR A 202 -7.94 2.67 10.04
C THR A 202 -6.70 3.48 9.67
N PHE A 203 -6.05 3.17 8.54
CA PHE A 203 -4.94 3.98 8.04
C PHE A 203 -5.39 5.42 7.70
N TYR A 204 -6.50 5.58 6.99
CA TYR A 204 -7.05 6.91 6.70
C TYR A 204 -7.53 7.63 7.97
N GLN A 205 -8.14 6.91 8.93
CA GLN A 205 -8.48 7.47 10.24
C GLN A 205 -7.23 8.00 10.96
N ASN A 206 -6.15 7.21 11.02
CA ASN A 206 -4.90 7.64 11.66
C ASN A 206 -4.29 8.88 10.99
N ILE A 207 -4.30 8.95 9.65
CA ILE A 207 -3.81 10.16 8.94
C ILE A 207 -4.67 11.37 9.29
N LEU A 208 -5.99 11.23 9.26
CA LEU A 208 -6.91 12.33 9.57
C LEU A 208 -6.77 12.78 11.03
N GLU A 209 -6.61 11.85 11.97
CA GLU A 209 -6.34 12.14 13.38
C GLU A 209 -4.97 12.80 13.59
N GLU A 210 -3.94 12.38 12.86
CA GLU A 210 -2.63 13.04 12.92
C GLU A 210 -2.69 14.47 12.40
N ASP A 211 -3.42 14.70 11.30
CA ASP A 211 -3.60 16.02 10.72
C ASP A 211 -4.50 16.91 11.60
N SER A 212 -5.54 16.35 12.23
CA SER A 212 -6.36 17.08 13.20
C SER A 212 -5.54 17.48 14.43
N LYS A 213 -4.72 16.58 14.99
CA LYS A 213 -3.81 16.87 16.11
C LYS A 213 -2.79 17.95 15.76
N ARG A 214 -2.22 17.91 14.55
CA ARG A 214 -1.29 18.95 14.07
C ARG A 214 -1.97 20.31 13.99
N HIS A 215 -3.20 20.35 13.46
CA HIS A 215 -3.98 21.58 13.37
C HIS A 215 -4.36 22.12 14.76
N GLU A 216 -4.84 21.25 15.65
CA GLU A 216 -5.15 21.61 17.04
C GLU A 216 -3.93 22.16 17.77
N ALA A 217 -2.77 21.54 17.64
CA ALA A 217 -1.52 22.03 18.24
C ALA A 217 -1.10 23.40 17.69
N ALA A 218 -1.27 23.62 16.39
CA ALA A 218 -1.04 24.92 15.76
C ALA A 218 -2.00 26.00 16.32
N VAL A 219 -3.29 25.70 16.41
CA VAL A 219 -4.29 26.64 16.97
C VAL A 219 -4.02 26.92 18.45
N GLN A 220 -3.66 25.89 19.23
CA GLN A 220 -3.28 26.05 20.64
C GLN A 220 -2.02 26.90 20.79
N ALA A 221 -1.01 26.72 19.93
CA ALA A 221 0.20 27.53 19.96
C ALA A 221 -0.08 29.00 19.65
N VAL A 222 -0.95 29.28 18.67
CA VAL A 222 -1.43 30.63 18.34
C VAL A 222 -2.23 31.21 19.52
N ALA A 223 -3.15 30.44 20.10
CA ALA A 223 -3.95 30.87 21.24
C ALA A 223 -3.09 31.14 22.49
N ALA A 224 -2.04 30.34 22.73
CA ALA A 224 -1.08 30.56 23.81
C ALA A 224 -0.23 31.81 23.57
N ALA A 225 0.22 32.05 22.34
CA ALA A 225 0.93 33.27 21.98
C ALA A 225 0.04 34.53 22.10
N ALA A 226 -1.23 34.43 21.74
CA ALA A 226 -2.22 35.48 21.93
C ALA A 226 -2.51 35.74 23.42
N ALA A 227 -2.58 34.69 24.24
CA ALA A 227 -2.76 34.80 25.69
C ALA A 227 -1.55 35.45 26.39
N ALA A 228 -0.33 35.17 25.91
CA ALA A 228 0.90 35.78 26.39
C ALA A 228 1.02 37.28 26.00
N LYS A 229 0.25 37.75 25.02
CA LYS A 229 0.23 39.14 24.53
C LYS A 229 -0.72 40.08 25.28
N LYS A 230 -1.30 39.70 26.43
CA LYS A 230 -2.12 40.64 27.23
C LYS A 230 -1.33 41.92 27.57
N PRO A 231 -1.99 43.10 27.58
CA PRO A 231 -1.35 44.37 27.28
C PRO A 231 -0.55 44.91 28.46
N SER A 232 0.72 44.54 28.58
CA SER A 232 1.69 45.43 29.24
C SER A 232 2.06 46.52 28.24
N SER A 233 1.49 47.71 28.47
CA SER A 233 1.89 48.97 27.83
C SER A 233 3.41 49.04 27.67
N GLY A 234 3.87 49.18 26.42
CA GLY A 234 5.24 49.54 26.09
C GLY A 234 6.19 48.37 25.89
N ILE A 235 6.06 47.64 24.77
CA ILE A 235 7.22 46.95 24.18
C ILE A 235 7.36 47.45 22.74
N SER A 236 8.09 48.55 22.62
CA SER A 236 8.67 49.00 21.36
C SER A 236 9.58 47.90 20.81
N LEU A 237 9.22 47.38 19.64
CA LEU A 237 10.14 47.13 18.53
C LEU A 237 11.48 46.47 18.89
N GLY A 238 11.44 45.28 19.51
CA GLY A 238 12.64 44.52 19.90
C GLY A 238 12.77 43.12 19.25
N LEU A 239 11.93 42.77 18.27
CA LEU A 239 11.91 41.41 17.70
C LEU A 239 12.89 41.20 16.53
N THR A 240 13.56 42.25 16.04
CA THR A 240 14.54 42.13 14.94
C THR A 240 15.96 41.77 15.43
N ALA A 241 16.23 41.81 16.74
CA ALA A 241 17.56 41.51 17.32
C ALA A 241 17.74 40.05 17.76
N THR A 242 16.68 39.25 17.85
CA THR A 242 16.76 37.83 18.27
C THR A 242 16.79 36.85 17.11
N LEU A 243 16.51 37.30 15.88
CA LEU A 243 16.66 36.48 14.66
C LEU A 243 18.08 36.58 14.06
N SER A 244 18.88 37.58 14.46
CA SER A 244 20.29 37.70 14.08
C SER A 244 21.24 36.91 14.98
N SER A 245 20.82 36.48 16.18
CA SER A 245 21.66 35.66 17.08
C SER A 245 21.61 34.15 16.78
N VAL A 246 20.80 33.70 15.82
CA VAL A 246 20.73 32.28 15.40
C VAL A 246 21.59 32.01 14.13
N LYS A 247 22.29 33.04 13.62
CA LYS A 247 23.20 32.92 12.46
C LYS A 247 24.68 33.15 12.77
N SER A 248 25.07 33.20 14.03
CA SER A 248 26.49 33.29 14.41
C SER A 248 26.78 32.52 15.69
N ASP A 249 26.60 31.20 15.63
CA ASP A 249 27.24 30.26 16.55
C ASP A 249 27.92 29.18 15.71
N ALA A 250 28.91 29.62 14.93
CA ALA A 250 29.85 28.79 14.20
C ALA A 250 31.15 29.58 13.98
N THR A 251 31.77 30.03 15.07
CA THR A 251 33.18 30.41 15.06
C THR A 251 33.93 29.68 16.15
N ASN A 252 34.76 28.74 15.68
CA ASN A 252 36.01 28.26 16.27
C ASN A 252 36.53 29.07 17.47
N PRO A 253 36.84 28.40 18.58
CA PRO A 253 37.88 28.84 19.50
C PRO A 253 39.19 28.09 19.24
N GLY A 254 40.31 28.84 19.18
CA GLY A 254 41.57 28.41 19.82
C GLY A 254 42.57 27.58 19.02
N GLN A 255 43.44 28.29 18.29
CA GLN A 255 44.91 28.20 18.29
C GLN A 255 45.65 26.84 18.45
N ASN A 256 46.44 26.53 17.41
CA ASN A 256 47.85 26.10 17.40
C ASN A 256 48.36 25.13 18.48
N ALA A 257 48.33 23.84 18.15
CA ALA A 257 49.40 22.87 18.45
C ALA A 257 49.33 21.74 17.39
N PRO A 258 50.46 21.20 16.89
CA PRO A 258 50.46 20.30 15.74
C PRO A 258 49.96 18.90 16.14
N PRO A 259 48.93 18.32 15.50
CA PRO A 259 48.60 16.93 15.72
C PRO A 259 49.47 16.03 14.83
N GLN A 260 50.02 15.01 15.47
CA GLN A 260 50.79 13.92 14.90
C GLN A 260 50.07 13.24 13.72
N TYR A 261 50.88 12.87 12.74
CA TYR A 261 50.53 12.02 11.61
C TYR A 261 50.35 10.57 12.09
N ASP A 262 49.10 10.09 12.04
CA ASP A 262 48.77 8.66 12.01
C ASP A 262 48.31 8.29 10.58
N PRO A 263 48.76 7.15 10.02
CA PRO A 263 48.62 6.86 8.59
C PRO A 263 47.19 6.46 8.16
N GLU A 264 46.90 6.75 6.89
CA GLU A 264 45.65 6.64 6.13
C GLU A 264 44.83 5.34 6.31
N PRO A 265 43.49 5.37 6.19
CA PRO A 265 42.70 4.20 5.83
C PRO A 265 42.82 3.89 4.33
N GLU A 266 42.88 2.61 4.03
CA GLU A 266 43.14 1.99 2.73
C GLU A 266 42.43 2.65 1.54
N ALA A 267 43.22 2.88 0.49
CA ALA A 267 42.80 3.42 -0.79
C ALA A 267 41.57 2.70 -1.36
N VAL A 268 40.49 3.46 -1.58
CA VAL A 268 39.36 3.01 -2.39
C VAL A 268 39.91 2.63 -3.78
N PRO A 269 39.81 1.36 -4.21
CA PRO A 269 40.31 0.95 -5.50
C PRO A 269 39.57 1.71 -6.60
N SER A 270 40.34 2.33 -7.50
CA SER A 270 39.81 3.02 -8.69
C SER A 270 38.84 2.13 -9.44
N GLU A 271 37.74 2.69 -9.97
CA GLU A 271 36.67 1.96 -10.68
C GLU A 271 37.18 1.03 -11.79
N ALA A 272 38.29 1.38 -12.44
CA ALA A 272 38.97 0.53 -13.42
C ALA A 272 39.46 -0.83 -12.87
N LYS A 273 39.89 -0.89 -11.61
CA LYS A 273 40.30 -2.16 -10.95
C LYS A 273 39.09 -3.03 -10.61
N LEU A 274 37.98 -2.40 -10.23
CA LEU A 274 36.72 -3.09 -9.97
C LEU A 274 36.15 -3.68 -11.27
N ALA A 275 36.25 -2.97 -12.39
CA ALA A 275 35.84 -3.47 -13.70
C ALA A 275 36.64 -4.73 -14.10
N ALA A 276 37.96 -4.71 -13.94
CA ALA A 276 38.83 -5.85 -14.24
C ALA A 276 38.54 -7.07 -13.35
N GLU A 277 38.26 -6.85 -12.06
CA GLU A 277 37.91 -7.93 -11.13
C GLU A 277 36.54 -8.55 -11.46
N ILE A 278 35.57 -7.74 -11.88
CA ILE A 278 34.25 -8.22 -12.31
C ILE A 278 34.37 -9.01 -13.62
N GLU A 279 35.18 -8.56 -14.57
CA GLU A 279 35.42 -9.27 -15.82
C GLU A 279 36.07 -10.63 -15.57
N GLN A 280 37.05 -10.71 -14.67
CA GLN A 280 37.68 -11.98 -14.27
C GLN A 280 36.71 -12.92 -13.54
N LYS A 281 35.88 -12.39 -12.64
CA LYS A 281 34.94 -13.21 -11.84
C LYS A 281 33.74 -13.71 -12.63
N LEU A 282 33.19 -12.89 -13.53
CA LEU A 282 31.94 -13.19 -14.23
C LEU A 282 32.15 -13.55 -15.72
N GLY A 283 33.36 -13.36 -16.26
CA GLY A 283 33.68 -13.64 -17.66
C GLY A 283 32.95 -12.73 -18.65
N LYS A 284 32.43 -11.58 -18.18
CA LYS A 284 31.68 -10.61 -18.99
C LYS A 284 32.49 -9.32 -19.08
N LYS A 285 32.73 -8.85 -20.31
CA LYS A 285 33.41 -7.58 -20.56
C LYS A 285 32.59 -6.42 -19.99
N VAL A 286 33.24 -5.54 -19.24
CA VAL A 286 32.67 -4.31 -18.68
C VAL A 286 33.28 -3.15 -19.45
N ASP A 287 32.45 -2.37 -20.15
CA ASP A 287 32.92 -1.23 -20.93
C ASP A 287 33.24 -0.05 -20.00
N LEU A 288 34.33 0.66 -20.31
CA LEU A 288 34.82 1.85 -19.59
C LEU A 288 34.79 3.06 -20.53
N ASP A 289 34.32 4.21 -20.05
CA ASP A 289 34.36 5.48 -20.79
C ASP A 289 35.80 6.05 -20.84
N ASP A 290 36.03 7.07 -21.67
CA ASP A 290 37.32 7.77 -21.82
C ASP A 290 37.87 8.38 -20.50
N GLU A 291 36.99 8.56 -19.50
CA GLU A 291 37.33 9.04 -18.16
C GLU A 291 37.57 7.89 -17.15
N GLY A 292 37.57 6.63 -17.60
CA GLY A 292 37.85 5.45 -16.79
C GLY A 292 36.71 5.01 -15.86
N ARG A 293 35.48 5.47 -16.11
CA ARG A 293 34.27 5.11 -15.35
C ARG A 293 33.52 3.96 -16.02
N ILE A 294 32.82 3.15 -15.23
CA ILE A 294 32.05 1.99 -15.72
C ILE A 294 30.78 2.44 -16.44
N VAL A 295 30.61 1.99 -17.69
CA VAL A 295 29.47 2.34 -18.54
C VAL A 295 28.26 1.46 -18.23
N ASP A 296 27.19 2.04 -17.69
CA ASP A 296 25.90 1.33 -17.53
C ASP A 296 25.10 1.36 -18.84
N HIS A 297 25.12 0.26 -19.58
CA HIS A 297 24.36 0.11 -20.84
C HIS A 297 22.85 0.35 -20.71
N ARG A 298 22.27 0.25 -19.50
CA ARG A 298 20.85 0.58 -19.31
C ARG A 298 20.60 2.08 -19.43
N GLN A 299 21.52 2.91 -18.95
CA GLN A 299 21.40 4.36 -19.02
C GLN A 299 21.51 4.83 -20.48
N LEU A 300 22.41 4.22 -21.25
CA LEU A 300 22.52 4.43 -22.71
C LEU A 300 21.25 4.02 -23.47
N LEU A 301 20.55 2.96 -23.04
CA LEU A 301 19.30 2.50 -23.67
C LEU A 301 18.05 3.26 -23.21
N THR A 302 18.09 3.93 -22.05
CA THR A 302 16.99 4.80 -21.59
C THR A 302 16.98 6.17 -22.25
N GLY A 303 18.13 6.63 -22.76
CA GLY A 303 18.21 7.76 -23.68
C GLY A 303 17.58 7.36 -25.01
N GLY A 304 16.27 7.55 -25.12
CA GLY A 304 15.48 7.11 -26.27
C GLY A 304 16.17 7.42 -27.59
N LEU A 305 16.45 6.38 -28.37
CA LEU A 305 16.79 6.48 -29.77
C LEU A 305 15.79 7.44 -30.43
N ASN A 306 16.29 8.51 -31.06
CA ASN A 306 15.50 9.47 -31.85
C ASN A 306 14.92 8.79 -33.11
N LEU A 307 14.12 7.74 -32.91
CA LEU A 307 13.17 7.28 -33.90
C LEU A 307 12.07 8.33 -33.90
N GLY A 308 12.13 9.25 -34.87
CA GLY A 308 11.02 10.14 -35.16
C GLY A 308 9.71 9.34 -35.24
N PRO A 309 8.57 9.98 -34.94
CA PRO A 309 7.28 9.30 -34.86
C PRO A 309 7.09 8.43 -36.12
N PRO A 310 6.74 7.14 -35.98
CA PRO A 310 6.42 6.33 -37.15
C PRO A 310 5.29 7.06 -37.88
N LYS A 311 5.48 7.35 -39.17
CA LYS A 311 4.44 7.95 -40.01
C LYS A 311 3.20 7.08 -39.88
N LEU A 312 2.23 7.56 -39.11
CA LEU A 312 0.91 6.97 -38.97
C LEU A 312 0.28 7.03 -40.35
N VAL A 313 0.33 5.91 -41.07
CA VAL A 313 -0.59 5.67 -42.17
C VAL A 313 -1.95 5.53 -41.50
N GLY A 314 -2.73 6.62 -41.53
CA GLY A 314 -4.06 6.65 -40.91
C GLY A 314 -4.95 5.52 -41.44
N PRO A 315 -6.00 5.12 -40.70
CA PRO A 315 -6.91 4.09 -41.14
C PRO A 315 -7.56 4.51 -42.47
N GLN A 316 -7.25 3.79 -43.54
CA GLN A 316 -7.93 3.98 -44.82
C GLN A 316 -9.40 3.60 -44.62
N LYS A 317 -10.30 4.56 -44.81
CA LYS A 317 -11.73 4.28 -44.91
C LYS A 317 -11.96 3.34 -46.10
N PRO A 318 -12.58 2.15 -45.93
CA PRO A 318 -12.88 1.31 -47.07
C PRO A 318 -13.90 2.03 -47.96
N LYS A 319 -13.58 2.14 -49.25
CA LYS A 319 -14.51 2.64 -50.26
C LYS A 319 -15.73 1.73 -50.27
N LYS A 320 -16.92 2.33 -50.08
CA LYS A 320 -18.22 1.66 -50.18
C LYS A 320 -18.37 1.08 -51.58
N MET A 321 -18.12 -0.23 -51.72
CA MET A 321 -18.69 -1.04 -52.78
C MET A 321 -19.83 -1.83 -52.18
N GLY A 322 -21.00 -1.76 -52.82
CA GLY A 322 -22.28 -2.27 -52.31
C GLY A 322 -22.37 -3.79 -52.25
N PHE A 323 -21.63 -4.41 -51.34
CA PHE A 323 -21.83 -5.80 -50.95
C PHE A 323 -22.24 -5.85 -49.48
N ALA A 324 -23.36 -6.52 -49.22
CA ALA A 324 -24.00 -6.54 -47.91
C ALA A 324 -23.02 -6.96 -46.80
N LEU A 325 -23.01 -6.20 -45.69
CA LEU A 325 -22.24 -6.54 -44.49
C LEU A 325 -22.61 -7.95 -43.99
N PRO A 326 -21.62 -8.74 -43.51
CA PRO A 326 -21.88 -10.07 -42.98
C PRO A 326 -22.86 -10.03 -41.80
N ILE A 327 -23.68 -11.06 -41.65
CA ILE A 327 -24.78 -11.12 -40.65
C ILE A 327 -24.28 -10.84 -39.22
N SER A 328 -23.06 -11.26 -38.89
CA SER A 328 -22.41 -10.99 -37.59
C SER A 328 -22.14 -9.51 -37.34
N GLU A 329 -21.76 -8.77 -38.38
CA GLU A 329 -21.44 -7.35 -38.29
C GLU A 329 -22.72 -6.49 -38.28
N ARG A 330 -23.78 -6.96 -38.94
CA ARG A 330 -25.12 -6.34 -38.85
C ARG A 330 -25.69 -6.43 -37.43
N ARG A 331 -25.59 -7.59 -36.79
CA ARG A 331 -26.07 -7.78 -35.41
C ARG A 331 -25.27 -6.93 -34.40
N ALA A 332 -23.96 -6.81 -34.60
CA ALA A 332 -23.11 -5.96 -33.78
C ALA A 332 -23.42 -4.46 -33.98
N GLN A 333 -23.77 -4.05 -35.20
CA GLN A 333 -24.22 -2.68 -35.49
C GLN A 333 -25.60 -2.39 -34.89
N GLU A 334 -26.55 -3.32 -35.00
CA GLU A 334 -27.88 -3.21 -34.38
C GLU A 334 -27.79 -3.11 -32.85
N GLU A 335 -26.91 -3.89 -32.20
CA GLU A 335 -26.69 -3.78 -30.75
C GLU A 335 -26.07 -2.45 -30.35
N ARG A 336 -25.12 -1.92 -31.15
CA ARG A 336 -24.52 -0.61 -30.91
C ARG A 336 -25.53 0.52 -31.11
N GLU A 337 -26.31 0.48 -32.18
CA GLU A 337 -27.35 1.46 -32.47
C GLU A 337 -28.46 1.43 -31.40
N LYS A 338 -28.77 0.24 -30.87
CA LYS A 338 -29.71 0.08 -29.76
C LYS A 338 -29.15 0.65 -28.45
N LEU A 339 -27.88 0.43 -28.15
CA LEU A 339 -27.21 1.02 -26.98
C LEU A 339 -27.09 2.54 -27.10
N GLU A 340 -26.82 3.05 -28.29
CA GLU A 340 -26.75 4.49 -28.57
C GLU A 340 -28.12 5.15 -28.46
N LYS A 341 -29.19 4.51 -28.96
CA LYS A 341 -30.57 4.97 -28.76
C LYS A 341 -30.97 4.95 -27.29
N GLN A 342 -30.62 3.91 -26.54
CA GLN A 342 -30.87 3.86 -25.09
C GLN A 342 -30.06 4.91 -24.31
N ALA A 343 -28.83 5.20 -24.74
CA ALA A 343 -28.03 6.25 -24.14
C ALA A 343 -28.60 7.64 -24.44
N ALA A 344 -29.08 7.86 -25.67
CA ALA A 344 -29.73 9.10 -26.08
C ALA A 344 -31.11 9.30 -25.42
N GLU A 345 -31.87 8.23 -25.21
CA GLU A 345 -33.12 8.26 -24.43
C GLU A 345 -32.83 8.59 -22.97
N LYS A 346 -31.82 7.96 -22.35
CA LYS A 346 -31.40 8.28 -20.97
C LYS A 346 -30.91 9.70 -20.82
N SER A 347 -30.08 10.21 -21.73
CA SER A 347 -29.62 11.60 -21.65
C SER A 347 -30.79 12.58 -21.79
N ARG A 348 -31.79 12.25 -22.62
CA ARG A 348 -32.99 13.05 -22.78
C ARG A 348 -33.90 12.99 -21.55
N GLU A 349 -34.06 11.82 -20.93
CA GLU A 349 -34.75 11.66 -19.65
C GLU A 349 -34.06 12.45 -18.53
N GLU A 350 -32.71 12.42 -18.48
CA GLU A 350 -31.91 13.19 -17.51
C GLU A 350 -32.04 14.71 -17.71
N GLU A 351 -32.10 15.18 -18.96
CA GLU A 351 -32.32 16.60 -19.31
C GLU A 351 -33.77 17.06 -19.00
N GLU A 352 -34.77 16.20 -19.23
CA GLU A 352 -36.18 16.46 -18.93
C GLU A 352 -36.45 16.47 -17.41
N GLU A 353 -35.78 15.61 -16.61
CA GLU A 353 -35.84 15.64 -15.14
C GLU A 353 -35.15 16.89 -14.54
N GLU A 354 -34.05 17.37 -15.12
CA GLU A 354 -33.34 18.57 -14.66
C GLU A 354 -34.04 19.90 -15.04
N GLY A 355 -35.02 19.85 -15.94
CA GLY A 355 -35.84 20.96 -16.43
C GLY A 355 -36.96 21.37 -15.46
N GLY A 356 -36.62 21.73 -14.23
CA GLY A 356 -37.60 22.24 -13.25
C GLY A 356 -37.13 22.24 -11.79
N LEU A 357 -36.02 21.57 -11.49
CA LEU A 357 -35.46 21.43 -10.16
C LEU A 357 -34.63 22.66 -9.76
N THR A 358 -34.75 23.06 -8.49
CA THR A 358 -33.94 24.14 -7.91
C THR A 358 -32.45 23.78 -7.90
N GLN A 359 -31.55 24.78 -7.85
CA GLN A 359 -30.10 24.53 -7.85
C GLN A 359 -29.65 23.60 -6.70
N ALA A 360 -30.34 23.62 -5.57
CA ALA A 360 -30.11 22.74 -4.43
C ALA A 360 -30.54 21.28 -4.71
N GLU A 361 -31.62 21.07 -5.45
CA GLU A 361 -32.05 19.73 -5.87
C GLU A 361 -31.13 19.13 -6.93
N LYS A 362 -30.61 19.94 -7.85
CA LYS A 362 -29.59 19.49 -8.83
C LYS A 362 -28.31 18.99 -8.15
N ILE A 363 -27.88 19.65 -7.08
CA ILE A 363 -26.72 19.21 -6.28
C ILE A 363 -27.03 17.90 -5.53
N LYS A 364 -28.25 17.72 -5.02
CA LYS A 364 -28.66 16.46 -4.38
C LYS A 364 -28.71 15.31 -5.38
N LEU A 365 -29.34 15.52 -6.53
CA LEU A 365 -29.47 14.54 -7.61
C LEU A 365 -28.09 14.11 -8.15
N SER A 366 -27.17 15.06 -8.37
CA SER A 366 -25.80 14.73 -8.80
C SER A 366 -25.02 13.95 -7.74
N ARG A 367 -25.16 14.28 -6.46
CA ARG A 367 -24.57 13.50 -5.35
C ARG A 367 -25.15 12.09 -5.25
N GLU A 368 -26.45 11.94 -5.48
CA GLU A 368 -27.14 10.65 -5.51
C GLU A 368 -26.72 9.79 -6.70
N ARG A 369 -26.58 10.37 -7.89
CA ARG A 369 -26.01 9.69 -9.08
C ARG A 369 -24.58 9.22 -8.81
N GLN A 370 -23.75 10.06 -8.18
CA GLN A 370 -22.38 9.70 -7.81
C GLN A 370 -22.34 8.58 -6.75
N SER A 371 -23.21 8.61 -5.74
CA SER A 371 -23.26 7.56 -4.71
C SER A 371 -23.79 6.23 -5.27
N ALA A 372 -24.78 6.26 -6.16
CA ALA A 372 -25.30 5.09 -6.85
C ALA A 372 -24.25 4.43 -7.76
N LEU A 373 -23.44 5.22 -8.47
CA LEU A 373 -22.33 4.73 -9.29
C LEU A 373 -21.28 4.02 -8.43
N LEU A 374 -20.88 4.62 -7.30
CA LEU A 374 -19.95 4.00 -6.35
C LEU A 374 -20.52 2.71 -5.75
N GLN A 375 -21.81 2.70 -5.41
CA GLN A 375 -22.50 1.50 -4.92
C GLN A 375 -22.51 0.40 -5.98
N GLN A 376 -22.77 0.73 -7.25
CA GLN A 376 -22.73 -0.22 -8.36
C GLN A 376 -21.32 -0.79 -8.56
N GLN A 377 -20.27 0.04 -8.51
CA GLN A 377 -18.88 -0.41 -8.58
C GLN A 377 -18.52 -1.36 -7.43
N LEU A 378 -18.99 -1.08 -6.21
CA LEU A 378 -18.79 -1.96 -5.06
C LEU A 378 -19.49 -3.32 -5.24
N ILE A 379 -20.75 -3.31 -5.69
CA ILE A 379 -21.51 -4.52 -5.99
C ILE A 379 -20.81 -5.35 -7.09
N GLU A 380 -20.30 -4.69 -8.13
CA GLU A 380 -19.58 -5.35 -9.21
C GLU A 380 -18.28 -5.99 -8.71
N LEU A 381 -17.47 -5.27 -7.92
CA LEU A 381 -16.26 -5.81 -7.30
C LEU A 381 -16.55 -7.01 -6.39
N GLU A 382 -17.63 -6.94 -5.60
CA GLU A 382 -18.05 -8.06 -4.76
C GLU A 382 -18.49 -9.27 -5.62
N SER A 383 -19.25 -9.04 -6.67
CA SER A 383 -19.70 -10.11 -7.58
C SER A 383 -18.53 -10.76 -8.32
N ASN A 384 -17.54 -9.97 -8.76
CA ASN A 384 -16.33 -10.46 -9.42
C ASN A 384 -15.46 -11.26 -8.45
N LYS A 385 -15.38 -10.82 -7.19
CA LYS A 385 -14.69 -11.57 -6.14
C LYS A 385 -15.38 -12.90 -5.84
N ARG A 386 -16.71 -12.93 -5.73
CA ARG A 386 -17.49 -14.16 -5.54
C ARG A 386 -17.29 -15.14 -6.70
N LYS A 387 -17.36 -14.65 -7.95
CA LYS A 387 -17.08 -15.47 -9.15
C LYS A 387 -15.66 -16.04 -9.15
N ALA A 388 -14.66 -15.24 -8.81
CA ALA A 388 -13.27 -15.70 -8.72
C ALA A 388 -13.07 -16.76 -7.63
N GLU A 389 -13.74 -16.62 -6.48
CA GLU A 389 -13.75 -17.61 -5.40
C GLU A 389 -14.42 -18.92 -5.85
N GLU A 390 -15.58 -18.84 -6.53
CA GLU A 390 -16.26 -20.00 -7.12
C GLU A 390 -15.41 -20.71 -8.18
N ASP A 391 -14.78 -19.97 -9.08
CA ASP A 391 -13.89 -20.52 -10.10
C ASP A 391 -12.69 -21.23 -9.48
N SER A 392 -12.08 -20.62 -8.45
CA SER A 392 -10.98 -21.25 -7.71
C SER A 392 -11.43 -22.53 -6.99
N ARG A 393 -12.66 -22.54 -6.45
CA ARG A 393 -13.26 -23.71 -5.80
C ARG A 393 -13.51 -24.82 -6.81
N LEU A 394 -14.06 -24.48 -7.99
CA LEU A 394 -14.26 -25.43 -9.08
C LEU A 394 -12.93 -25.99 -9.60
N GLU A 395 -11.89 -25.17 -9.71
CA GLU A 395 -10.56 -25.62 -10.11
C GLU A 395 -9.96 -26.58 -9.09
N ASN A 396 -10.12 -26.29 -7.79
CA ASN A 396 -9.68 -27.17 -6.71
C ASN A 396 -10.45 -28.51 -6.72
N LEU A 397 -11.77 -28.48 -6.92
CA LEU A 397 -12.58 -29.70 -7.07
C LEU A 397 -12.15 -30.51 -8.29
N LYS A 398 -11.88 -29.88 -9.43
CA LYS A 398 -11.34 -30.54 -10.64
C LYS A 398 -9.96 -31.16 -10.38
N LYS A 399 -9.09 -30.49 -9.62
CA LYS A 399 -7.76 -31.03 -9.23
C LYS A 399 -7.88 -32.25 -8.32
N VAL A 400 -8.84 -32.28 -7.40
CA VAL A 400 -9.10 -33.43 -6.54
C VAL A 400 -9.73 -34.59 -7.32
N ALA A 401 -10.69 -34.30 -8.20
CA ALA A 401 -11.30 -35.29 -9.09
C ALA A 401 -10.25 -35.98 -9.97
N ARG A 402 -9.33 -35.21 -10.60
CA ARG A 402 -8.20 -35.75 -11.39
C ARG A 402 -7.20 -36.59 -10.58
N ARG A 403 -7.17 -36.45 -9.26
CA ARG A 403 -6.32 -37.30 -8.39
C ARG A 403 -7.03 -38.60 -8.02
N ASN A 404 -8.36 -38.57 -7.99
CA ASN A 404 -9.23 -39.69 -7.66
C ASN A 404 -9.92 -40.23 -8.93
N ASP A 405 -9.18 -40.37 -10.03
CA ASP A 405 -9.72 -40.98 -11.25
C ASP A 405 -10.12 -42.44 -10.95
N GLU A 406 -11.41 -42.74 -11.07
CA GLU A 406 -11.98 -44.05 -10.72
C GLU A 406 -11.30 -45.19 -11.48
N SER A 407 -10.94 -44.98 -12.75
CA SER A 407 -10.19 -45.93 -13.58
C SER A 407 -8.78 -46.23 -13.04
N LYS A 408 -8.11 -45.22 -12.48
CA LYS A 408 -6.79 -45.38 -11.85
C LYS A 408 -6.91 -46.11 -10.52
N ILE A 409 -7.97 -45.85 -9.76
CA ILE A 409 -8.28 -46.55 -8.51
C ILE A 409 -8.58 -48.03 -8.80
N GLU A 410 -9.36 -48.33 -9.84
CA GLU A 410 -9.66 -49.69 -10.28
C GLU A 410 -8.41 -50.43 -10.74
N LEU A 411 -7.54 -49.80 -11.53
CA LEU A 411 -6.26 -50.38 -11.96
C LEU A 411 -5.35 -50.70 -10.78
N LEU A 412 -5.23 -49.78 -9.81
CA LEU A 412 -4.45 -50.01 -8.59
C LEU A 412 -5.05 -51.13 -7.72
N LYS A 413 -6.38 -51.22 -7.65
CA LYS A 413 -7.09 -52.29 -6.95
C LYS A 413 -6.85 -53.65 -7.60
N GLN A 414 -6.88 -53.74 -8.94
CA GLN A 414 -6.54 -54.95 -9.67
C GLN A 414 -5.08 -55.36 -9.45
N GLN A 415 -4.15 -54.41 -9.49
CA GLN A 415 -2.73 -54.67 -9.24
C GLN A 415 -2.49 -55.17 -7.80
N ALA A 416 -3.18 -54.61 -6.81
CA ALA A 416 -3.11 -55.06 -5.42
C ALA A 416 -3.65 -56.49 -5.23
N LEU A 417 -4.76 -56.83 -5.90
CA LEU A 417 -5.31 -58.19 -5.88
C LEU A 417 -4.36 -59.21 -6.52
N ASN A 418 -3.72 -58.86 -7.63
CA ASN A 418 -2.73 -59.72 -8.28
C ASN A 418 -1.52 -59.95 -7.38
N ARG A 419 -0.96 -58.88 -6.77
CA ARG A 419 0.13 -59.03 -5.78
C ARG A 419 -0.26 -59.92 -4.61
N ARG A 420 -1.51 -59.86 -4.14
CA ARG A 420 -2.01 -60.73 -3.07
C ARG A 420 -2.09 -62.19 -3.53
N ARG A 421 -2.55 -62.44 -4.76
CA ARG A 421 -2.55 -63.79 -5.36
C ARG A 421 -1.13 -64.33 -5.52
N ASP A 422 -0.21 -63.53 -6.04
CA ASP A 422 1.18 -63.92 -6.24
C ASP A 422 1.85 -64.26 -4.91
N ARG A 423 1.59 -63.47 -3.85
CA ARG A 423 2.04 -63.79 -2.49
C ARG A 423 1.47 -65.11 -1.97
N GLN A 424 0.19 -65.38 -2.22
CA GLN A 424 -0.43 -66.64 -1.81
C GLN A 424 0.13 -67.84 -2.59
N ILE A 425 0.41 -67.68 -3.88
CA ILE A 425 1.05 -68.70 -4.71
C ILE A 425 2.48 -68.95 -4.20
N ALA A 426 3.24 -67.89 -3.93
CA ALA A 426 4.59 -68.00 -3.40
C ALA A 426 4.61 -68.68 -2.01
N LEU A 427 3.64 -68.38 -1.15
CA LEU A 427 3.50 -69.05 0.15
C LEU A 427 3.19 -70.54 -0.02
N LYS A 428 2.26 -70.90 -0.92
CA LYS A 428 1.97 -72.32 -1.22
C LYS A 428 3.16 -73.04 -1.82
N GLN A 429 3.88 -72.41 -2.74
CA GLN A 429 5.11 -72.98 -3.31
C GLN A 429 6.20 -73.16 -2.25
N ALA A 430 6.30 -72.24 -1.28
CA ALA A 430 7.23 -72.37 -0.16
C ALA A 430 6.80 -73.49 0.82
N GLU A 431 5.49 -73.66 1.07
CA GLU A 431 4.95 -74.77 1.86
C GLU A 431 5.20 -76.13 1.17
N ASP A 432 4.98 -76.23 -0.13
CA ASP A 432 5.23 -77.45 -0.92
C ASP A 432 6.73 -77.81 -0.97
N GLN A 433 7.63 -76.82 -0.94
CA GLN A 433 9.09 -77.04 -0.86
C GLN A 433 9.59 -77.37 0.55
N ALA A 434 8.80 -77.08 1.60
CA ALA A 434 9.17 -77.31 2.99
C ALA A 434 8.70 -78.67 3.55
N LEU A 435 7.90 -79.43 2.79
CA LEU A 435 7.54 -80.81 3.14
C LEU A 435 8.72 -81.75 2.80
N PRO A 436 9.33 -82.43 3.77
CA PRO A 436 10.41 -83.37 3.50
C PRO A 436 9.87 -84.62 2.79
N SER A 437 10.54 -85.02 1.70
CA SER A 437 10.26 -86.21 0.88
C SER A 437 10.35 -87.51 1.64
#